data_AF-A0A956MWR9-F1
#
_entry.id   AF-A0A956MWR9-F1
#
_cell.length_a   1.000
_cell.length_b   1.000
_cell.length_c   1.000
_cell.angle_alpha   90.00
_cell.angle_beta   90.00
_cell.angle_gamma   90.00
#
_symmetry.space_group_name_H-M   'P 1'
#
loop_
_entity.id
_entity.type
_entity.pdbx_description
1 polymer ?
#
loop_
_entity_poly.entity_id
_entity_poly.type
_entity_poly.pdbx_seq_one_letter_code
_entity_poly.pdbx_strand_id
1 'polypeptide(L)' 'MVNSELEMLKQEIDALREQIYAYMEYPEIFRDELLESSSKIDILI' A
#
# COMPACT_ATOMS: atom_id res chain seq x y z
N MET A 1 -19.91 14.07 3.21
CA MET A 1 -19.26 13.63 1.96
C MET A 1 -17.73 13.59 2.07
N VAL A 2 -17.07 14.56 2.73
CA VAL A 2 -15.58 14.55 2.91
C VAL A 2 -15.05 13.34 3.71
N ASN A 3 -15.80 12.82 4.70
CA ASN A 3 -15.36 11.66 5.48
C ASN A 3 -15.22 10.38 4.66
N SER A 4 -16.01 10.19 3.60
CA SER A 4 -16.00 8.94 2.84
C SER A 4 -14.75 8.82 1.97
N GLU A 5 -14.30 9.92 1.36
CA GLU A 5 -13.05 9.93 0.60
C GLU A 5 -11.83 9.70 1.49
N LEU A 6 -11.83 10.30 2.68
CA LEU A 6 -10.75 10.09 3.65
C LEU A 6 -10.74 8.65 4.21
N GLU A 7 -11.91 8.06 4.44
CA GLU A 7 -12.01 6.65 4.85
C GLU A 7 -11.59 5.69 3.74
N MET A 8 -11.96 5.96 2.48
CA MET A 8 -11.51 5.17 1.33
C MET A 8 -9.99 5.25 1.17
N LEU A 9 -9.41 6.46 1.25
CA LEU A 9 -7.97 6.66 1.19
C LEU A 9 -7.25 5.89 2.30
N LYS A 10 -7.81 5.93 3.52
CA LYS A 10 -7.25 5.19 4.66
C LYS A 10 -7.29 3.69 4.44
N GLN A 11 -8.41 3.16 3.95
CA GLN A 11 -8.54 1.73 3.62
C GLN A 11 -7.56 1.31 2.52
N GLU A 12 -7.34 2.16 1.53
CA GLU A 12 -6.40 1.90 0.44
C GLU A 12 -4.94 1.89 0.94
N ILE A 13 -4.57 2.82 1.82
CA ILE A 13 -3.26 2.84 2.48
C ILE A 13 -3.08 1.59 3.36
N ASP A 14 -4.09 1.19 4.12
CA ASP A 14 -4.01 0.01 5.00
C ASP A 14 -3.89 -1.29 4.18
N ALA A 15 -4.60 -1.41 3.06
CA ALA A 15 -4.49 -2.54 2.14
C ALA A 15 -3.08 -2.63 1.49
N LEU A 16 -2.52 -1.50 1.06
CA LEU A 16 -1.16 -1.44 0.51
C LEU A 16 -0.12 -1.82 1.56
N ARG A 17 -0.32 -1.45 2.83
CA ARG A 17 0.56 -1.87 3.93
C ARG A 17 0.52 -3.37 4.17
N GLU A 18 -0.66 -3.99 4.19
CA GLU A 18 -0.78 -5.44 4.32
C GLU A 18 -0.10 -6.18 3.16
N GLN A 19 -0.24 -5.67 1.94
CA GLN A 19 0.46 -6.21 0.76
C GLN A 19 1.98 -6.10 0.92
N ILE A 20 2.49 -4.95 1.35
CA ILE A 20 3.92 -4.78 1.64
C ILE A 20 4.38 -5.77 2.70
N TYR A 21 3.63 -5.98 3.78
CA TYR A 21 3.99 -6.96 4.81
C TYR A 21 4.06 -8.37 4.24
N ALA A 22 3.11 -8.78 3.39
CA ALA A 22 3.14 -10.09 2.74
C ALA A 22 4.32 -10.22 1.75
N TYR A 23 4.61 -9.17 0.98
CA TYR A 23 5.73 -9.18 0.06
C TYR A 23 7.10 -9.16 0.76
N MET A 24 7.18 -8.55 1.95
CA MET A 24 8.36 -8.59 2.81
C MET A 24 8.68 -9.99 3.34
N GLU A 25 7.72 -10.92 3.37
CA GLU A 25 7.99 -12.33 3.71
C GLU A 25 8.75 -13.05 2.59
N TYR A 26 8.62 -12.58 1.34
CA TYR A 26 9.29 -13.15 0.16
C TYR A 26 9.91 -12.06 -0.72
N PRO A 27 10.89 -11.30 -0.20
CA PRO A 27 11.41 -10.12 -0.85
C PRO A 27 12.19 -10.42 -2.13
N GLU A 28 12.65 -11.67 -2.32
CA GLU A 28 13.34 -12.09 -3.54
C GLU A 28 12.38 -12.32 -4.72
N ILE A 29 11.11 -12.58 -4.44
CA ILE A 29 10.07 -12.83 -5.45
C ILE A 29 9.31 -11.53 -5.74
N PHE A 30 9.02 -10.74 -4.70
CA PHE A 30 8.14 -9.58 -4.79
C PHE A 30 8.87 -8.24 -4.67
N ARG A 31 10.14 -8.17 -5.09
CA ARG A 31 10.96 -6.97 -4.97
C ARG A 31 10.36 -5.78 -5.74
N ASP A 32 9.86 -6.05 -6.94
CA ASP A 32 9.29 -5.02 -7.80
C ASP A 32 7.92 -4.57 -7.28
N GLU A 33 7.11 -5.50 -6.78
CA GLU A 33 5.81 -5.24 -6.15
C GLU A 33 5.95 -4.48 -4.82
N LEU A 34 7.01 -4.73 -4.05
CA LEU A 34 7.37 -3.93 -2.86
C LEU A 34 7.66 -2.48 -3.24
N LEU A 35 8.49 -2.27 -4.26
CA LEU A 35 8.82 -0.94 -4.77
C LEU A 35 7.59 -0.23 -5.33
N GLU A 36 6.74 -0.93 -6.08
CA GLU A 36 5.52 -0.38 -6.66
C GLU A 36 4.51 -0.01 -5.58
N SER A 37 4.30 -0.88 -4.59
CA SER A 37 3.38 -0.64 -3.47
C SER A 37 3.88 0.51 -2.59
N SER A 38 5.20 0.57 -2.33
CA SER A 38 5.83 1.70 -1.64
C SER A 38 5.63 3.01 -2.40
N SER A 39 5.85 3.00 -3.72
CA SER A 39 5.65 4.20 -4.54
C SER A 39 4.19 4.64 -4.60
N LYS A 40 3.23 3.70 -4.56
CA LYS A 40 1.80 4.01 -4.47
C LYS A 40 1.45 4.69 -3.15
N ILE A 41 2.01 4.23 -2.04
CA ILE A 41 1.84 4.88 -0.74
C ILE A 41 2.38 6.31 -0.76
N ASP A 42 3.56 6.54 -1.35
CA ASP A 42 4.16 7.88 -1.46
C ASP A 42 3.33 8.86 -2.32
N ILE A 43 2.51 8.36 -3.24
CA ILE A 43 1.60 9.20 -4.06
C ILE A 43 0.31 9.53 -3.30
N LEU A 44 -0.12 8.64 -2.40
CA LEU A 44 -1.37 8.75 -1.64
C LEU A 44 -1.23 9.60 -0.36
N ILE A 45 -0.01 9.95 0.05
CA ILE A 45 0.32 10.72 1.28
C ILE A 45 0.89 12.10 0.90
#